data_AF-A0A929PFP2-F1
#
_entry.id   AF-A0A929PFP2-F1
#
_cell.length_a   1.000
_cell.length_b   1.000
_cell.length_c   1.000
_cell.angle_alpha   90.00
_cell.angle_beta   90.00
_cell.angle_gamma   90.00
#
_symmetry.space_group_name_H-M   'P 1'
#
loop_
_entity.id
_entity.type
_entity.pdbx_description
1 polymer ?
#
loop_
_entity_poly.entity_id
_entity_poly.type
_entity_poly.pdbx_seq_one_letter_code
_entity_poly.pdbx_strand_id
1 'polypeptide(L)' 'MLTKEKVKELVDHMPESFQANELIHEIMLLQKIEDAQDQAKRGETLTEDEFDNEVDSWQ' A
#
# COMPACT_ATOMS: atom_id res chain seq x y z
N MET A 1 -8.91 3.71 -3.51
CA MET A 1 -8.68 3.87 -4.98
C MET A 1 -7.67 4.99 -5.21
N LEU A 2 -6.63 4.74 -6.02
CA LEU A 2 -5.62 5.75 -6.35
C LEU A 2 -6.20 6.88 -7.21
N THR A 3 -5.94 8.13 -6.83
CA THR A 3 -6.37 9.32 -7.57
C THR A 3 -5.17 10.17 -7.98
N LYS A 4 -5.36 11.01 -8.99
CA LYS A 4 -4.35 11.98 -9.43
C LYS A 4 -3.93 12.90 -8.29
N GLU A 5 -4.88 13.37 -7.49
CA GLU A 5 -4.64 14.25 -6.36
C GLU A 5 -3.71 13.61 -5.33
N LYS A 6 -3.94 12.34 -4.97
CA LYS A 6 -3.09 11.60 -4.03
C LYS A 6 -1.69 11.34 -4.59
N VAL A 7 -1.56 11.08 -5.90
CA VAL A 7 -0.24 10.94 -6.54
C VAL A 7 0.52 12.26 -6.53
N LYS A 8 -0.16 13.38 -6.76
CA LYS A 8 0.47 14.71 -6.67
C LYS A 8 0.94 14.99 -5.25
N GLU A 9 0.11 14.73 -4.25
CA GLU A 9 0.48 14.87 -2.84
C GLU A 9 1.68 13.98 -2.48
N LEU A 10 1.73 12.75 -2.98
CA LEU A 10 2.87 11.86 -2.81
C LEU A 10 4.16 12.47 -3.38
N VAL A 11 4.11 13.00 -4.60
CA VAL A 11 5.25 13.68 -5.24
C VAL A 11 5.67 14.94 -4.49
N ASP A 12 4.72 15.69 -3.91
CA ASP A 12 5.01 16.89 -3.11
C ASP A 12 5.84 16.57 -1.85
N HIS A 13 5.85 15.31 -1.39
CA HIS A 13 6.66 14.84 -0.25
C HIS A 13 7.95 14.12 -0.67
N MET A 14 8.19 13.92 -1.97
CA MET A 14 9.41 13.28 -2.47
C MET A 14 10.59 14.27 -2.44
N PRO A 15 11.84 13.78 -2.36
CA PRO A 15 13.02 14.63 -2.49
C PRO A 15 13.07 15.30 -3.88
N GLU A 16 13.74 16.45 -3.96
CA GLU A 16 13.89 17.22 -5.23
C GLU A 16 14.45 16.39 -6.39
N SER A 17 15.30 15.40 -6.08
CA SER A 17 15.78 14.40 -7.03
C SER A 17 15.47 13.00 -6.51
N PHE A 18 14.87 12.18 -7.36
CA PHE A 18 14.57 10.77 -7.11
C PHE A 18 14.74 9.96 -8.40
N GLN A 19 14.86 8.65 -8.27
CA GLN A 19 14.86 7.73 -9.41
C GLN A 19 13.43 7.36 -9.80
N ALA A 20 13.18 7.13 -11.09
CA ALA A 20 11.86 6.73 -11.56
C ALA A 20 11.31 5.47 -10.84
N ASN A 21 12.19 4.51 -10.51
CA ASN A 21 11.81 3.32 -9.75
C ASN A 21 11.31 3.64 -8.32
N GLU A 22 11.85 4.67 -7.68
CA GLU A 22 11.41 5.09 -6.34
C GLU A 22 9.97 5.61 -6.41
N LEU A 23 9.65 6.45 -7.39
CA LEU A 23 8.26 6.92 -7.61
C LEU A 23 7.31 5.75 -7.87
N ILE A 24 7.71 4.76 -8.67
CA ILE A 24 6.87 3.58 -8.95
C ILE A 24 6.60 2.80 -7.66
N HIS A 25 7.62 2.57 -6.83
CA HIS A 25 7.46 1.88 -5.54
C HIS A 25 6.52 2.63 -4.60
N GLU A 26 6.67 3.95 -4.49
CA GLU A 26 5.82 4.79 -3.65
C GLU A 26 4.36 4.77 -4.12
N ILE A 27 4.11 4.82 -5.43
CA ILE A 27 2.77 4.67 -6.01
C ILE A 27 2.18 3.28 -5.71
N MET A 28 2.98 2.22 -5.84
CA MET A 28 2.54 0.85 -5.51
C MET A 28 2.19 0.70 -4.03
N LEU A 29 2.97 1.29 -3.13
CA LEU A 29 2.70 1.30 -1.70
C LEU A 29 1.40 2.03 -1.39
N LEU A 30 1.21 3.23 -1.96
CA LEU A 30 -0.02 4.01 -1.79
C LEU A 30 -1.25 3.22 -2.25
N GLN A 31 -1.17 2.54 -3.41
CA GLN A 31 -2.26 1.68 -3.89
C GLN A 31 -2.55 0.53 -2.92
N LYS A 32 -1.53 -0.14 -2.38
CA LYS A 32 -1.71 -1.22 -1.39
C LYS A 32 -2.40 -0.73 -0.11
N ILE A 33 -2.05 0.47 0.37
CA ILE A 33 -2.68 1.06 1.55
C ILE A 33 -4.17 1.35 1.28
N GLU A 34 -4.49 1.91 0.11
CA GLU A 34 -5.88 2.16 -0.28
C GLU A 34 -6.70 0.86 -0.34
N ASP A 35 -6.13 -0.18 -0.94
CA ASP A 35 -6.78 -1.49 -1.02
C ASP A 35 -6.99 -2.09 0.36
N ALA A 36 -6.00 -2.02 1.24
CA ALA A 36 -6.08 -2.49 2.63
C ALA A 36 -7.16 -1.75 3.43
N GLN A 37 -7.29 -0.43 3.25
CA GLN A 37 -8.36 0.34 3.88
C GLN A 37 -9.74 -0.10 3.39
N ASP A 38 -9.89 -0.38 2.10
CA ASP A 38 -11.15 -0.82 1.53
C ASP A 38 -11.47 -2.28 1.94
N GLN A 39 -10.47 -3.14 2.07
CA GLN A 39 -10.58 -4.49 2.65
C GLN A 39 -11.07 -4.43 4.10
N ALA A 40 -10.46 -3.58 4.93
CA ALA A 40 -10.85 -3.39 6.33
C ALA A 40 -12.32 -2.95 6.46
N LYS A 41 -12.78 -2.03 5.61
CA LYS A 41 -14.20 -1.60 5.58
C LYS A 41 -15.16 -2.74 5.21
N ARG A 42 -14.71 -3.70 4.39
CA ARG A 42 -15.49 -4.88 3.99
C ARG A 42 -15.38 -6.04 4.98
N GLY A 43 -14.58 -5.90 6.05
CA GLY A 43 -14.30 -6.99 6.99
C GLY A 43 -13.39 -8.07 6.41
N GLU A 44 -12.67 -7.79 5.32
CA GLU A 44 -11.66 -8.66 4.73
C GLU A 44 -10.37 -8.56 5.55
N THR A 45 -10.43 -9.00 6.80
CA THR A 45 -9.33 -8.97 7.77
C THR A 45 -9.08 -10.36 8.30
N LEU A 46 -7.84 -10.65 8.69
CA LEU A 46 -7.48 -11.88 9.38
C LEU A 46 -7.48 -11.66 10.89
N THR A 47 -7.85 -12.68 11.63
CA THR A 47 -7.51 -12.80 13.05
C THR A 47 -6.02 -13.09 13.23
N GLU A 48 -5.50 -12.92 14.44
CA GLU A 48 -4.10 -13.23 14.76
C GLU A 48 -3.74 -14.68 14.36
N ASP A 49 -4.57 -15.65 14.77
CA ASP A 49 -4.33 -17.07 14.47
C ASP A 49 -4.35 -17.35 12.95
N GLU A 50 -5.25 -16.70 12.19
CA GLU A 50 -5.29 -16.83 10.73
C GLU A 50 -4.06 -16.21 10.06
N PHE A 51 -3.59 -15.07 10.58
CA PHE A 51 -2.40 -14.40 10.10
C PHE A 51 -1.14 -15.24 10.32
N ASP A 52 -0.97 -15.80 11.53
CA ASP A 52 0.16 -16.68 11.85
C ASP A 52 0.22 -17.89 10.89
N ASN A 53 -0.92 -18.53 10.66
CA ASN A 53 -1.02 -19.65 9.72
C ASN A 53 -0.68 -19.25 8.26
N GLU A 54 -1.08 -18.05 7.83
CA GLU A 54 -0.76 -17.55 6.50
C GLU A 54 0.74 -17.25 6.35
N VAL A 55 1.36 -16.61 7.34
CA VAL A 55 2.80 -16.28 7.34
C VAL A 55 3.65 -17.56 7.32
N ASP A 56 3.25 -18.58 8.08
CA ASP A 56 3.93 -19.88 8.08
C ASP A 56 3.91 -20.56 6.70
N SER A 57 2.91 -20.25 5.85
CA SER A 57 2.82 -20.81 4.50
C SER A 57 3.79 -20.18 3.48
N TRP A 58 4.44 -19.07 3.84
CA TRP A 58 5.36 -18.33 2.95
C TRP A 58 6.81 -18.84 3.01
N GLN A 59 7.06 -19.91 3.77
CA GLN A 59 8.37 -20.58 3.88
C GLN A 59 8.76 -21.39 2.65
#